data_AF-A0A1Z3LTC5-F1
#
_entry.id   AF-A0A1Z3LTC5-F1
#
_cell.length_a   1.000
_cell.length_b   1.000
_cell.length_c   1.000
_cell.angle_alpha   90.00
_cell.angle_beta   90.00
_cell.angle_gamma   90.00
#
_symmetry.space_group_name_H-M   'P 1'
#
loop_
_entity.id
_entity.type
_entity.pdbx_description
1 polymer ?
#
loop_
_entity_poly.entity_id
_entity_poly.type
_entity_poly.pdbx_seq_one_letter_code
_entity_poly.pdbx_strand_id
1 'polypeptide(L)'
;MSHRASFRRRHAAAATLACAVSLAAAGPAFAAANVEGLLQNVVDLLTGNTARLLAVLAVVIVGVLWMFGLFDLRRAAIVVLGIVVVFGAAEIVNLITGGG
;
A
#
# COMPACT_ATOMS: atom_id res chain seq x y z
N MET A 1 -45.57 6.33 -1.75
CA MET A 1 -44.31 5.97 -1.06
C MET A 1 -43.78 4.61 -1.53
N SER A 2 -43.40 4.47 -2.82
CA SER A 2 -42.98 3.16 -3.39
C SER A 2 -41.70 3.20 -4.26
N HIS A 3 -41.00 4.33 -4.35
CA HIS A 3 -39.81 4.46 -5.21
C HIS A 3 -38.48 3.93 -4.63
N ARG A 4 -38.43 3.50 -3.36
CA ARG A 4 -37.17 3.10 -2.70
C ARG A 4 -36.78 1.62 -2.86
N ALA A 5 -37.64 0.79 -3.47
CA ALA A 5 -37.44 -0.66 -3.52
C ALA A 5 -36.60 -1.15 -4.72
N SER A 6 -36.53 -0.39 -5.80
CA SER A 6 -35.85 -0.81 -7.05
C SER A 6 -34.33 -0.60 -7.03
N PHE A 7 -33.83 0.43 -6.36
CA PHE A 7 -32.39 0.69 -6.24
C PHE A 7 -31.66 -0.38 -5.42
N ARG A 8 -32.23 -0.83 -4.30
CA ARG A 8 -31.64 -1.89 -3.45
C ARG A 8 -31.46 -3.23 -4.17
N ARG A 9 -32.38 -3.62 -5.06
CA ARG A 9 -32.28 -4.87 -5.84
C ARG A 9 -31.19 -4.81 -6.91
N ARG A 10 -31.01 -3.64 -7.54
CA ARG A 10 -29.93 -3.43 -8.53
C ARG A 10 -28.55 -3.49 -7.89
N HIS A 11 -28.40 -2.91 -6.69
CA HIS A 11 -27.15 -3.02 -5.93
C HIS A 11 -26.89 -4.42 -5.38
N ALA A 12 -27.92 -5.16 -4.95
CA ALA A 12 -27.77 -6.55 -4.52
C ALA A 12 -27.35 -7.48 -5.67
N ALA A 13 -27.97 -7.34 -6.85
CA ALA A 13 -27.60 -8.12 -8.04
C ALA A 13 -26.18 -7.78 -8.54
N ALA A 14 -25.81 -6.50 -8.51
CA ALA A 14 -24.46 -6.05 -8.86
C ALA A 14 -23.42 -6.57 -7.84
N ALA A 15 -23.75 -6.60 -6.54
CA ALA A 15 -22.86 -7.11 -5.50
C ALA A 15 -22.64 -8.63 -5.63
N THR A 16 -23.68 -9.41 -5.96
CA THR A 16 -23.55 -10.85 -6.21
C THR A 16 -22.74 -11.15 -7.46
N LEU A 17 -22.91 -10.37 -8.53
CA LEU A 17 -22.12 -10.50 -9.75
C LEU A 17 -20.66 -10.11 -9.51
N ALA A 18 -20.42 -9.01 -8.79
CA ALA A 18 -19.07 -8.59 -8.41
C ALA A 18 -18.40 -9.66 -7.53
N CYS A 19 -19.12 -10.23 -6.55
CA CYS A 19 -18.59 -11.29 -5.70
C CYS A 19 -18.28 -12.56 -6.50
N ALA A 20 -19.16 -12.98 -7.41
CA ALA A 20 -18.94 -14.12 -8.29
C ALA A 20 -17.78 -13.89 -9.27
N VAL A 21 -17.64 -12.67 -9.81
CA VAL A 21 -16.51 -12.27 -10.66
C VAL A 21 -15.22 -12.24 -9.86
N SER A 22 -15.22 -11.75 -8.61
CA SER A 22 -14.06 -11.80 -7.72
C SER A 22 -13.64 -13.23 -7.38
N LEU A 23 -14.60 -14.13 -7.17
CA LEU A 23 -14.35 -15.55 -6.89
C LEU A 23 -13.94 -16.34 -8.14
N ALA A 24 -14.37 -15.91 -9.32
CA ALA A 24 -13.95 -16.50 -10.60
C ALA A 24 -12.61 -15.92 -11.10
N ALA A 25 -12.31 -14.67 -10.76
CA ALA A 25 -11.03 -14.01 -11.00
C ALA A 25 -9.98 -14.36 -9.94
N ALA A 26 -10.40 -15.07 -8.88
CA ALA A 26 -9.51 -15.76 -7.97
C ALA A 26 -8.84 -16.95 -8.69
N GLY A 27 -7.91 -16.63 -9.59
CA GLY A 27 -7.08 -17.60 -10.28
C GLY A 27 -6.09 -18.32 -9.34
N PRO A 28 -5.15 -19.12 -9.89
CA PRO A 28 -4.22 -19.99 -9.15
C PRO A 28 -3.38 -19.33 -8.03
N ALA A 29 -3.41 -18.00 -7.91
CA ALA A 29 -2.85 -17.22 -6.81
C ALA A 29 -3.36 -17.65 -5.42
N PHE A 30 -4.50 -18.34 -5.33
CA PHE A 30 -5.08 -18.83 -4.06
C PHE A 30 -4.76 -20.30 -3.71
N ALA A 31 -3.99 -21.03 -4.53
CA ALA A 31 -3.85 -22.49 -4.39
C ALA A 31 -2.41 -23.01 -4.15
N ALA A 32 -1.50 -22.20 -3.58
CA ALA A 32 -0.12 -22.59 -3.22
C ALA A 32 0.97 -22.53 -4.32
N ALA A 33 0.86 -21.60 -5.28
CA ALA A 33 1.94 -21.32 -6.23
C ALA A 33 2.64 -20.00 -5.90
N ASN A 34 3.88 -20.09 -5.41
CA ASN A 34 4.88 -19.00 -5.36
C ASN A 34 4.68 -17.87 -4.31
N VAL A 35 4.37 -18.21 -3.05
CA VAL A 35 4.35 -17.22 -1.95
C VAL A 35 5.63 -16.37 -1.92
N GLU A 36 6.78 -16.99 -2.19
CA GLU A 36 8.08 -16.31 -2.38
C GLU A 36 8.00 -15.20 -3.44
N GLY A 37 7.54 -15.50 -4.65
CA GLY A 37 7.42 -14.54 -5.76
C GLY A 37 6.31 -13.50 -5.53
N LEU A 38 5.25 -13.84 -4.80
CA LEU A 38 4.26 -12.85 -4.37
C LEU A 38 4.89 -11.86 -3.37
N LEU A 39 5.66 -12.36 -2.40
CA LEU A 39 6.38 -11.53 -1.44
C LEU A 39 7.46 -10.68 -2.13
N GLN A 40 8.20 -11.24 -3.08
CA GLN A 40 9.18 -10.50 -3.88
C GLN A 40 8.52 -9.39 -4.71
N ASN A 41 7.41 -9.69 -5.41
CA ASN A 41 6.67 -8.66 -6.14
C ASN A 41 6.18 -7.54 -5.22
N VAL A 42 5.73 -7.84 -4.00
CA VAL A 42 5.36 -6.82 -3.02
C VAL A 42 6.59 -6.01 -2.61
N VAL A 43 7.71 -6.66 -2.29
CA VAL A 43 8.96 -5.97 -1.95
C VAL A 43 9.42 -5.08 -3.10
N ASP A 44 9.37 -5.54 -4.35
CA ASP A 44 9.74 -4.77 -5.53
C ASP A 44 8.81 -3.58 -5.77
N LEU A 45 7.51 -3.74 -5.52
CA LEU A 45 6.54 -2.64 -5.57
C LEU A 45 6.81 -1.60 -4.48
N LEU A 46 7.20 -2.02 -3.28
CA LEU A 46 7.42 -1.12 -2.14
C LEU A 46 8.81 -0.46 -2.15
N THR A 47 9.81 -1.12 -2.72
CA THR A 47 11.19 -0.61 -2.78
C THR A 47 11.55 -0.01 -4.15
N GLY A 48 10.74 -0.27 -5.17
CA GLY A 48 10.93 0.22 -6.53
C GLY A 48 10.76 1.73 -6.72
N ASN A 49 11.04 2.19 -7.94
CA ASN A 49 11.05 3.61 -8.29
C ASN A 49 9.71 4.32 -8.02
N THR A 50 8.59 3.64 -8.27
CA THR A 50 7.24 4.20 -8.03
C THR A 50 7.02 4.53 -6.55
N ALA A 51 7.37 3.62 -5.63
CA ALA A 51 7.25 3.88 -4.20
C ALA A 51 8.19 4.98 -3.72
N ARG A 52 9.42 5.05 -4.28
CA ARG A 52 10.34 6.16 -4.04
C ARG A 52 9.74 7.51 -4.44
N LEU A 53 9.08 7.61 -5.60
CA LEU A 53 8.42 8.84 -6.03
C LEU A 53 7.29 9.25 -5.07
N LEU A 54 6.49 8.30 -4.59
CA LEU A 54 5.45 8.58 -3.61
C LEU A 54 6.03 9.08 -2.28
N ALA A 55 7.15 8.50 -1.83
CA ALA A 55 7.83 8.96 -0.62
C ALA A 55 8.38 10.38 -0.75
N VAL A 56 8.97 10.72 -1.91
CA VAL A 56 9.43 12.10 -2.19
C VAL A 56 8.25 13.07 -2.13
N LEU A 57 7.12 12.73 -2.73
CA LEU A 57 5.88 13.52 -2.66
C LEU A 57 5.41 13.73 -1.21
N ALA A 58 5.42 12.68 -0.40
CA ALA A 58 5.05 12.78 1.01
C ALA A 58 5.99 13.72 1.79
N VAL A 59 7.30 13.66 1.55
CA VAL A 59 8.29 14.58 2.16
C VAL A 59 8.02 16.02 1.76
N VAL A 60 7.76 16.28 0.48
CA VAL A 60 7.44 17.63 -0.01
C VAL A 60 6.22 18.18 0.72
N ILE A 61 5.15 17.38 0.84
CA ILE A 61 3.94 17.80 1.56
C ILE A 61 4.25 18.13 3.02
N VAL A 62 5.02 17.29 3.72
CA VAL A 62 5.41 17.53 5.12
C VAL A 62 6.25 18.81 5.25
N GLY A 63 7.19 19.05 4.34
CA GLY A 63 7.99 20.27 4.31
C GLY A 63 7.13 21.53 4.12
N VAL A 64 6.19 21.48 3.17
CA VAL A 64 5.26 22.59 2.92
C VAL A 64 4.37 22.86 4.12
N LEU A 65 3.78 21.82 4.73
CA LEU A 65 2.97 21.96 5.94
C LEU A 65 3.76 22.54 7.11
N TRP A 66 5.05 22.21 7.19
CA TRP A 66 5.93 22.73 8.22
C TRP A 66 6.25 24.22 8.03
N MET A 67 6.37 24.70 6.79
CA MET A 67 6.55 26.13 6.50
C MET A 67 5.39 27.00 6.99
N PHE A 68 4.17 26.45 7.08
CA PHE A 68 3.00 27.14 7.62
C PHE A 68 2.87 27.05 9.15
N GLY A 69 3.84 26.47 9.85
CA GLY A 69 3.80 26.30 11.31
C GLY A 69 2.71 25.34 11.80
N LEU A 70 2.12 24.54 10.90
CA LEU A 70 1.08 23.56 11.23
C LEU A 70 1.67 22.29 11.88
N PHE A 71 3.00 22.12 11.84
CA PHE A 71 3.71 20.96 12.36
C PHE A 71 4.96 21.36 13.16
N ASP A 72 5.29 20.57 14.18
CA ASP A 72 6.50 20.73 14.99
C ASP A 72 7.71 19.98 14.39
N LEU A 73 8.91 20.46 14.68
CA LEU A 73 10.19 19.86 14.24
C LEU A 73 10.31 18.38 14.65
N ARG A 74 9.75 18.02 15.81
CA ARG A 74 9.67 16.63 16.29
C ARG A 74 8.84 15.74 15.36
N ARG A 75 7.71 16.23 14.84
CA ARG A 75 6.85 15.45 13.95
C ARG A 75 7.50 15.27 12.59
N ALA A 76 8.15 16.30 12.07
CA ALA A 76 8.92 16.22 10.83
C ALA A 76 10.06 15.19 10.93
N ALA A 77 10.82 15.20 12.04
CA ALA A 77 11.90 14.26 12.27
C ALA A 77 11.44 12.78 12.29
N ILE A 78 10.27 12.51 12.87
CA ILE A 78 9.69 11.15 12.90
C ILE A 78 9.36 10.66 11.49
N VAL A 79 8.82 11.53 10.62
CA VAL A 79 8.51 11.16 9.23
C VAL A 79 9.80 10.82 8.48
N VAL A 80 10.83 11.66 8.61
CA VAL A 80 12.13 11.42 7.96
C VAL A 80 12.75 10.10 8.45
N LEU A 81 12.72 9.85 9.76
CA LEU A 81 13.19 8.58 10.34
C LEU A 81 12.43 7.39 9.76
N GLY A 82 11.11 7.47 9.67
CA GLY A 82 10.28 6.41 9.10
C GLY A 82 10.66 6.08 7.66
N ILE A 83 10.96 7.09 6.85
CA ILE A 83 11.38 6.91 5.45
C ILE A 83 12.73 6.19 5.39
N VAL A 84 13.71 6.59 6.21
CA VAL A 84 15.02 5.93 6.28
C VAL A 84 14.86 4.44 6.62
N VAL A 85 13.98 4.11 7.57
CA VAL A 85 13.71 2.73 7.96
C VAL A 85 13.05 1.95 6.81
N VAL A 86 12.02 2.51 6.16
CA VAL A 86 11.30 1.81 5.08
C VAL A 86 12.22 1.46 3.91
N PHE A 87 13.06 2.41 3.47
CA PHE A 87 13.97 2.17 2.35
C PHE A 87 15.26 1.43 2.74
N GLY A 88 15.71 1.55 3.99
CA GLY A 88 16.89 0.85 4.51
C GLY A 88 16.62 -0.56 5.04
N ALA A 89 15.35 -0.95 5.19
CA ALA A 89 14.97 -2.22 5.84
C ALA A 89 15.60 -3.45 5.19
N ALA A 90 15.66 -3.52 3.86
CA ALA A 90 16.23 -4.66 3.15
C ALA A 90 17.72 -4.86 3.49
N GLU A 91 18.49 -3.77 3.51
CA GLU A 91 19.91 -3.81 3.85
C GLU A 91 20.13 -4.19 5.32
N ILE A 92 19.32 -3.64 6.23
CA ILE A 92 19.35 -4.01 7.66
C ILE A 92 19.11 -5.51 7.83
N VAL A 93 18.10 -6.07 7.15
CA VAL A 93 17.81 -7.51 7.22
C VAL A 93 18.98 -8.31 6.67
N ASN A 94 19.56 -7.92 5.53
CA ASN A 94 20.72 -8.59 4.96
C ASN A 94 21.93 -8.60 5.91
N LEU A 95 22.20 -7.48 6.60
CA LEU A 95 23.28 -7.41 7.59
C LEU A 95 23.06 -8.38 8.78
N ILE A 96 21.80 -8.58 9.19
CA ILE A 96 21.45 -9.46 10.31
C ILE A 96 21.49 -10.94 9.90
N THR A 97 21.09 -11.26 8.67
CA THR A 97 21.06 -12.64 8.16
C THR A 97 22.42 -13.16 7.69
N GLY A 98 23.47 -12.34 7.78
CA GLY A 98 24.84 -12.69 7.39
C GLY A 98 25.17 -12.45 5.92
N GLY A 99 24.44 -11.53 5.27
CA GLY A 99 24.53 -11.23 3.84
C GLY A 99 25.88 -10.67 3.41
N GLY A 100 26.62 -11.50 2.67
CA GLY A 100 27.64 -11.15 1.69
C GLY A 100 27.33 -11.87 0.39
#